data_AF-A0A1H1WVJ1-F1
#
_entry.id   AF-A0A1H1WVJ1-F1
#
_cell.length_a   1.000
_cell.length_b   1.000
_cell.length_c   1.000
_cell.angle_alpha   90.00
_cell.angle_beta   90.00
_cell.angle_gamma   90.00
#
_symmetry.space_group_name_H-M   'P 1'
#
loop_
_entity.id
_entity.type
_entity.pdbx_description
1 polymer ?
#
loop_
_entity_poly.entity_id
_entity_poly.type
_entity_poly.pdbx_seq_one_letter_code
_entity_poly.pdbx_strand_id
1 'polypeptide(L)'
;MSFKTLLAYQKGFDLAMEIFHLVKVFPKSEIFGLSSQMIRSSRSVCSNIAEGYRKRQSEKHFKSKLSDADSENSETQLWLDFALACDYISEEKK
;
A
#
# COMPACT_ATOMS: atom_id res chain seq x y z
N MET A 1 -14.11 18.70 -6.74
CA MET A 1 -13.01 18.28 -5.85
C MET A 1 -12.66 16.81 -6.15
N SER A 2 -11.39 16.47 -6.24
CA SER A 2 -10.89 15.13 -6.61
C SER A 2 -10.21 14.47 -5.43
N PHE A 3 -10.36 13.15 -5.25
CA PHE A 3 -9.62 12.41 -4.22
C PHE A 3 -8.10 12.51 -4.41
N LYS A 4 -7.65 12.79 -5.64
CA LYS A 4 -6.22 12.97 -5.97
C LYS A 4 -5.57 14.19 -5.30
N THR A 5 -6.36 15.11 -4.76
CA THR A 5 -5.84 16.27 -4.00
C THR A 5 -5.70 15.96 -2.51
N LEU A 6 -6.11 14.78 -2.03
CA LEU A 6 -5.92 14.37 -0.65
C LEU A 6 -4.44 14.02 -0.43
N LEU A 7 -3.83 14.62 0.61
CA LEU A 7 -2.45 14.32 0.97
C LEU A 7 -2.22 12.83 1.25
N ALA A 8 -3.17 12.17 1.91
CA ALA A 8 -3.10 10.74 2.18
C ALA A 8 -3.05 9.90 0.90
N TYR A 9 -3.80 10.30 -0.15
CA TYR A 9 -3.74 9.63 -1.44
C TYR A 9 -2.40 9.84 -2.13
N GLN A 10 -1.88 11.07 -2.14
CA GLN A 10 -0.59 11.38 -2.77
C GLN A 10 0.54 10.56 -2.15
N LYS A 11 0.65 10.59 -0.81
CA LYS A 11 1.66 9.79 -0.08
C LYS A 11 1.49 8.29 -0.29
N GLY A 12 0.26 7.78 -0.25
CA GLY A 12 0.00 6.36 -0.50
C GLY A 12 0.36 5.94 -1.93
N PHE A 13 0.15 6.82 -2.90
CA PHE A 13 0.49 6.55 -4.29
C PHE A 13 2.00 6.53 -4.51
N ASP A 14 2.71 7.51 -3.95
CA ASP A 14 4.17 7.58 -4.02
C ASP A 14 4.81 6.32 -3.40
N LEU A 15 4.36 5.92 -2.19
CA LEU A 15 4.79 4.69 -1.54
C LEU A 15 4.50 3.43 -2.38
N ALA A 16 3.30 3.32 -2.95
CA ALA A 16 2.94 2.18 -3.80
C ALA A 16 3.83 2.10 -5.06
N MET A 17 4.28 3.23 -5.59
CA MET A 17 5.23 3.28 -6.71
C MET A 17 6.63 2.91 -6.28
N GLU A 18 7.11 3.41 -5.13
CA GLU A 18 8.40 3.01 -4.55
C GLU A 18 8.45 1.49 -4.35
N ILE A 19 7.42 0.90 -3.76
CA ILE A 19 7.30 -0.56 -3.59
C ILE A 19 7.29 -1.28 -4.93
N PHE A 20 6.55 -0.80 -5.93
CA PHE A 20 6.55 -1.39 -7.27
C PHE A 20 7.95 -1.41 -7.92
N HIS A 21 8.76 -0.38 -7.68
CA HIS A 21 10.14 -0.34 -8.16
C HIS A 21 11.06 -1.22 -7.32
N LEU A 22 10.87 -1.24 -6.00
CA LEU A 22 11.63 -2.03 -5.03
C LEU A 22 11.56 -3.52 -5.35
N VAL A 23 10.35 -4.08 -5.53
CA VAL A 23 10.17 -5.53 -5.73
C VAL A 23 10.77 -6.07 -7.01
N LYS A 24 11.22 -5.21 -7.95
CA LYS A 24 11.89 -5.64 -9.18
C LYS A 24 13.29 -6.20 -8.95
N VAL A 25 13.89 -5.92 -7.79
CA VAL A 25 15.21 -6.47 -7.43
C VAL A 25 15.12 -7.83 -6.74
N PHE A 26 13.91 -8.29 -6.43
CA PHE A 26 13.71 -9.55 -5.71
C PHE A 26 13.99 -10.75 -6.64
N PRO A 27 14.28 -11.94 -6.06
CA PRO A 27 14.41 -13.16 -6.83
C PRO A 27 13.18 -13.44 -7.68
N LYS A 28 13.36 -14.01 -8.89
CA LYS A 28 12.24 -14.35 -9.79
C LYS A 28 11.23 -15.33 -9.17
N SER A 29 11.63 -16.11 -8.17
CA SER A 29 10.74 -16.99 -7.41
C SER A 29 9.67 -16.24 -6.61
N GLU A 30 9.90 -14.97 -6.29
CA GLU A 30 8.98 -14.15 -5.48
C GLU A 30 7.91 -13.42 -6.29
N ILE A 31 7.94 -13.52 -7.62
CA ILE A 31 6.99 -12.82 -8.51
C ILE A 31 5.54 -13.07 -8.11
N PHE A 32 5.21 -14.32 -7.77
CA PHE A 32 3.88 -14.73 -7.31
C PHE A 32 3.79 -14.89 -5.77
N GLY A 33 4.90 -14.66 -5.08
CA GLY A 33 4.99 -14.64 -3.62
C GLY A 33 4.99 -13.20 -3.10
N LEU A 34 6.08 -12.81 -2.43
CA LEU A 34 6.19 -11.56 -1.70
C LEU A 34 6.01 -10.33 -2.59
N SER A 35 6.58 -10.31 -3.81
CA SER A 35 6.44 -9.18 -4.73
C SER A 35 4.97 -8.88 -5.04
N SER A 36 4.15 -9.92 -5.24
CA SER A 36 2.73 -9.76 -5.55
C SER A 36 1.92 -9.22 -4.37
N GLN A 37 2.22 -9.67 -3.15
CA GLN A 37 1.52 -9.23 -1.95
C GLN A 37 1.84 -7.78 -1.60
N MET A 38 3.12 -7.38 -1.71
CA MET A 38 3.54 -5.99 -1.50
C MET A 38 2.90 -5.02 -2.51
N ILE A 39 2.87 -5.38 -3.80
CA ILE A 39 2.23 -4.55 -4.83
C ILE A 39 0.72 -4.41 -4.57
N ARG A 40 0.06 -5.50 -4.16
CA ARG A 40 -1.40 -5.50 -3.97
C ARG A 40 -1.82 -4.68 -2.75
N SER A 41 -1.24 -4.96 -1.58
CA SER A 41 -1.55 -4.27 -0.32
C SER A 41 -1.28 -2.76 -0.43
N SER A 42 -0.11 -2.35 -0.93
CA SER A 42 0.23 -0.93 -1.09
C SER A 42 -0.74 -0.16 -2.01
N ARG A 43 -1.19 -0.77 -3.11
CA ARG A 43 -2.18 -0.16 -4.02
C ARG A 43 -3.60 -0.18 -3.44
N SER A 44 -3.91 -1.13 -2.56
CA SER A 44 -5.20 -1.22 -1.88
C SER A 44 -5.44 -0.02 -0.96
N VAL A 45 -4.40 0.53 -0.32
CA VAL A 45 -4.46 1.79 0.45
C VAL A 45 -5.07 2.92 -0.39
N CYS A 46 -4.52 3.17 -1.58
CA CYS A 46 -5.01 4.19 -2.49
C CYS A 46 -6.45 3.93 -2.95
N SER A 47 -6.78 2.67 -3.20
CA SER A 47 -8.10 2.24 -3.67
C SER A 47 -9.17 2.47 -2.60
N ASN A 48 -8.88 2.11 -1.35
CA ASN A 48 -9.75 2.34 -0.21
C ASN A 48 -9.91 3.84 0.11
N ILE A 49 -8.86 4.65 -0.02
CA ILE A 49 -8.96 6.13 0.10
C ILE A 49 -9.88 6.70 -0.98
N ALA A 50 -9.72 6.28 -2.23
CA ALA A 50 -10.54 6.75 -3.34
C ALA A 50 -12.01 6.37 -3.15
N GLU A 51 -12.28 5.13 -2.73
CA GLU A 51 -13.63 4.65 -2.44
C GLU A 51 -14.25 5.39 -1.24
N GLY A 52 -13.49 5.56 -0.15
CA GLY A 52 -13.90 6.35 1.01
C GLY A 52 -14.29 7.76 0.61
N TYR A 53 -13.45 8.45 -0.18
CA TYR A 53 -13.77 9.80 -0.67
C TYR A 53 -15.09 9.84 -1.44
N ARG A 54 -15.41 8.82 -2.24
CA ARG A 54 -16.70 8.73 -2.95
C ARG A 54 -17.87 8.45 -2.01
N LYS A 55 -17.66 7.66 -0.96
CA LYS A 55 -18.66 7.30 0.05
C LYS A 55 -18.78 8.29 1.22
N ARG A 56 -18.06 9.43 1.19
CA ARG A 56 -17.99 10.42 2.28
C ARG A 56 -19.31 11.03 2.76
N GLN A 57 -20.40 10.88 2.01
CA GLN A 57 -21.74 11.32 2.43
C GLN A 57 -22.31 10.42 3.54
N SER A 58 -21.85 9.17 3.63
CA SER A 58 -22.18 8.26 4.73
C SER A 58 -20.97 8.17 5.66
N GLU A 59 -21.08 8.73 6.86
CA GLU A 59 -20.00 8.71 7.85
C GLU A 59 -19.55 7.28 8.18
N LYS A 60 -20.50 6.35 8.32
CA LYS A 60 -20.21 4.93 8.59
C LYS A 60 -19.37 4.31 7.48
N HIS A 61 -19.77 4.46 6.21
CA HIS A 61 -19.03 3.89 5.10
C HIS A 61 -17.68 4.59 4.87
N PHE A 62 -17.62 5.91 5.10
CA PHE A 62 -16.39 6.66 5.02
C PHE A 62 -15.36 6.16 6.04
N LYS A 63 -15.74 6.07 7.32
CA LYS A 63 -14.88 5.56 8.40
C LYS A 63 -14.44 4.12 8.14
N SER A 64 -15.36 3.25 7.71
CA SER A 64 -15.02 1.88 7.35
C SER A 64 -13.93 1.83 6.29
N LYS A 65 -14.06 2.61 5.22
CA LYS A 65 -13.07 2.60 4.13
C LYS A 65 -11.73 3.19 4.50
N LEU A 66 -11.69 4.16 5.40
CA LEU A 66 -10.43 4.65 5.95
C LEU A 66 -9.76 3.60 6.85
N SER A 67 -10.56 2.85 7.63
CA SER A 67 -10.04 1.73 8.43
C SER A 67 -9.50 0.59 7.55
N ASP A 68 -10.14 0.31 6.42
CA ASP A 68 -9.65 -0.65 5.43
C ASP A 68 -8.31 -0.18 4.86
N ALA A 69 -8.19 1.11 4.52
CA ALA A 69 -6.93 1.68 4.02
C ALA A 69 -5.78 1.58 5.04
N ASP A 70 -6.06 1.79 6.33
CA ASP A 70 -5.08 1.68 7.41
C ASP A 70 -4.65 0.22 7.64
N SER A 71 -5.59 -0.72 7.53
CA SER A 71 -5.32 -2.15 7.61
C SER A 71 -4.39 -2.60 6.48
N GLU A 72 -4.64 -2.16 5.25
CA GLU A 72 -3.81 -2.45 4.08
C GLU A 72 -2.41 -1.81 4.18
N ASN A 73 -2.30 -0.65 4.81
CA ASN A 73 -1.02 -0.01 5.09
C ASN A 73 -0.21 -0.80 6.14
N SER A 74 -0.88 -1.36 7.15
CA SER A 74 -0.25 -2.24 8.13
C SER A 74 0.22 -3.56 7.49
N GLU A 75 -0.59 -4.13 6.60
CA GLU A 75 -0.19 -5.29 5.80
C GLU A 75 1.02 -4.99 4.90
N THR A 76 1.06 -3.82 4.29
CA THR A 76 2.21 -3.38 3.48
C THR A 76 3.50 -3.34 4.31
N GLN A 77 3.44 -2.81 5.54
CA GLN A 77 4.57 -2.77 6.47
C GLN A 77 5.02 -4.18 6.89
N LEU A 78 4.07 -5.08 7.18
CA LEU A 78 4.37 -6.47 7.48
C LEU A 78 5.15 -7.14 6.33
N TRP A 79 4.77 -6.88 5.08
CA TRP A 79 5.50 -7.43 3.94
C TRP A 79 6.89 -6.83 3.75
N LEU A 80 7.10 -5.57 4.13
CA LEU A 80 8.44 -4.96 4.20
C LEU A 80 9.30 -5.63 5.28
N ASP A 81 8.73 -6.00 6.42
CA ASP A 81 9.44 -6.76 7.47
C ASP A 81 9.90 -8.13 6.94
N PHE A 82 9.04 -8.83 6.21
CA PHE A 82 9.43 -10.09 5.56
C PHE A 82 10.51 -9.88 4.50
N ALA A 83 10.40 -8.84 3.66
CA ALA A 83 11.41 -8.54 2.65
C ALA A 83 12.79 -8.28 3.28
N LEU A 84 12.81 -7.59 4.42
CA LEU A 84 14.03 -7.35 5.18
C LEU A 84 14.56 -8.65 5.81
N ALA A 85 13.70 -9.45 6.43
CA ALA A 85 14.10 -10.73 7.04
C ALA A 85 14.60 -11.77 6.03
N CYS A 86 14.19 -11.66 4.77
CA CYS A 86 14.69 -12.45 3.65
C CYS A 86 15.95 -11.85 2.99
N ASP A 87 16.51 -10.77 3.54
CA ASP A 87 17.66 -10.03 2.99
C ASP A 87 17.43 -9.49 1.56
N TYR A 88 16.18 -9.28 1.15
CA TYR A 88 15.86 -8.72 -0.17
C TYR A 88 15.98 -7.20 -0.20
N ILE A 89 15.92 -6.54 0.95
CA ILE A 89 16.09 -5.10 1.15
C ILE A 89 16.97 -4.82 2.36
N SER A 90 17.52 -3.61 2.45
CA SER A 90 18.28 -3.12 3.62
C SER A 90 17.41 -2.24 4.51
N GLU A 91 17.83 -2.01 5.75
CA GLU A 91 17.16 -1.08 6.69
C GLU A 91 17.03 0.35 6.14
N GLU A 92 17.99 0.82 5.33
CA GLU A 92 17.91 2.13 4.67
C GLU A 92 16.77 2.21 3.63
N LYS A 93 16.37 1.05 3.07
CA LYS A 93 15.32 0.93 2.04
C LYS A 93 13.96 0.57 2.62
N LYS A 94 13.84 0.46 3.94
CA LYS A 94 12.60 0.23 4.66
C LYS A 94 12.01 1.55 5.12
#